data_AF-A0AAN7U9U7-F1
#
_entry.id   AF-A0AAN7U9U7-F1
#
_cell.length_a   1.000
_cell.length_b   1.000
_cell.length_c   1.000
_cell.angle_alpha   90.00
_cell.angle_beta   90.00
_cell.angle_gamma   90.00
#
_symmetry.space_group_name_H-M   'P 1'
#
loop_
_entity.id
_entity.type
_entity.pdbx_description
1 polymer ?
#
loop_
_entity_poly.entity_id
_entity_poly.type
_entity_poly.pdbx_seq_one_letter_code
_entity_poly.pdbx_strand_id
1 'polypeptide(L)'
;MFEPLLEAARKLDDASLLPGCPELLLPAVPGGFSLDHVRTLISETHNRSDSAAVLSAVYIAIRSNRFPSEPSDNGEYKSALEDILFKVGQMMVPTCSSTTFDEDSTDYTFLSNNGLLGLHIISLLLTLKLEGSLVLPTRALLSIIAFTNQDDPWSSRSSAKLARSLLTEYFKNVASPKTLQPHTAFPSQRSRDAVVERKPSEKPPKTEQARFITEDILTNFLRPLFAKSRPATVTASGRPAAFPEKSPRYAQGDGFGTDDVASQKPWKYTQRYAVTLFEWSVVKANADLFHEHWPLFTPILLTLLDEPQPTSLRLRALSIFREFWRLCPDGLLVRTGLAEVFEQAVFPTVLNLPSLTPETESCYLLAAAYPALFDIVGLEDLDKAVVENESVNAGLQITADQKPSDKKNLQSREFSESQQKLLDKIIREGIMVGYHHAKQHVRLVDFLCQTLCRIVGGMGILSTKYLKDIVPMISEILVDPFGTKYPPMLLSTTRLLHAVLQTCWPRIPHYCNEVIKIVMLAWLHIGDEDSFTFDVQTKAELKQQLIKTVEILSAIMAAAKLDMSDRISPLVTREPQLRSLFTSHKTSYDQPKWESADKPKATSRNHQLD
;
A
#
# COMPACT_ATOMS: atom_id res chain seq x y z
N MET A 1 -2.87 47.91 -18.45
CA MET A 1 -4.33 48.04 -18.23
C MET A 1 -4.85 47.24 -17.04
N PHE A 2 -4.26 46.08 -16.73
CA PHE A 2 -4.64 45.26 -15.57
C PHE A 2 -4.01 45.71 -14.24
N GLU A 3 -3.22 46.78 -14.21
CA GLU A 3 -2.55 47.26 -12.99
C GLU A 3 -3.53 47.56 -11.84
N PRO A 4 -4.69 48.20 -12.04
CA PRO A 4 -5.65 48.41 -10.96
C PRO A 4 -6.22 47.10 -10.39
N LEU A 5 -6.38 46.07 -11.23
CA LEU A 5 -6.84 44.75 -10.83
C LEU A 5 -5.75 44.02 -10.03
N LEU A 6 -4.49 44.09 -10.48
CA LEU A 6 -3.34 43.54 -9.75
C LEU A 6 -3.15 44.23 -8.40
N GLU A 7 -3.25 45.56 -8.34
CA GLU A 7 -3.12 46.31 -7.09
C GLU A 7 -4.25 45.98 -6.11
N ALA A 8 -5.47 45.79 -6.61
CA ALA A 8 -6.58 45.31 -5.79
C ALA A 8 -6.35 43.88 -5.28
N ALA A 9 -5.86 42.97 -6.14
CA ALA A 9 -5.54 41.59 -5.75
C ALA A 9 -4.42 41.53 -4.70
N ARG A 10 -3.34 42.33 -4.85
CA ARG A 10 -2.23 42.40 -3.90
C ARG A 10 -2.62 42.93 -2.51
N LYS A 11 -3.75 43.66 -2.40
CA LYS A 11 -4.27 44.20 -1.13
C LYS A 11 -5.17 43.21 -0.39
N LEU A 12 -5.62 42.15 -1.05
CA LEU A 12 -6.44 41.11 -0.44
C LEU A 12 -5.58 40.06 0.25
N ASP A 13 -6.16 39.41 1.27
CA ASP A 13 -5.59 38.22 1.85
C ASP A 13 -5.77 37.01 0.92
N ASP A 14 -4.90 36.00 1.07
CA ASP A 14 -4.89 34.82 0.20
C ASP A 14 -6.23 34.07 0.16
N ALA A 15 -7.00 34.09 1.25
CA ALA A 15 -8.32 33.46 1.30
C ALA A 15 -9.34 34.18 0.39
N SER A 16 -9.25 35.51 0.30
CA SER A 16 -10.13 36.32 -0.57
C SER A 16 -9.75 36.23 -2.05
N LEU A 17 -8.53 35.78 -2.37
CA LEU A 17 -8.08 35.54 -3.74
C LEU A 17 -8.63 34.24 -4.35
N LEU A 18 -9.18 33.34 -3.51
CA LEU A 18 -9.67 32.03 -3.94
C LEU A 18 -10.93 32.10 -4.81
N PRO A 19 -11.20 31.07 -5.63
CA PRO A 19 -12.34 31.02 -6.57
C PRO A 19 -13.74 31.27 -5.98
N GLY A 20 -13.88 31.19 -4.66
CA GLY A 20 -15.12 31.37 -3.90
C GLY A 20 -15.52 32.82 -3.63
N CYS A 21 -14.60 33.80 -3.71
CA CYS A 21 -14.88 35.22 -3.44
C CYS A 21 -14.62 36.14 -4.66
N PRO A 22 -15.16 35.83 -5.86
CA PRO A 22 -14.85 36.57 -7.08
C PRO A 22 -15.33 38.03 -7.05
N GLU A 23 -16.33 38.35 -6.22
CA GLU A 23 -17.05 39.64 -6.25
C GLU A 23 -16.19 40.84 -5.84
N LEU A 24 -15.16 40.62 -5.02
CA LEU A 24 -14.31 41.69 -4.48
C LEU A 24 -13.43 42.35 -5.56
N LEU A 25 -13.08 41.63 -6.62
CA LEU A 25 -12.17 42.09 -7.67
C LEU A 25 -12.89 42.38 -9.00
N LEU A 26 -14.15 41.97 -9.16
CA LEU A 26 -14.97 42.28 -10.34
C LEU A 26 -15.01 43.78 -10.71
N PRO A 27 -15.10 44.74 -9.75
CA PRO A 27 -15.12 46.16 -10.08
C PRO A 27 -13.83 46.68 -10.72
N ALA A 28 -12.70 46.02 -10.46
CA ALA A 28 -11.39 46.40 -10.97
C ALA A 28 -11.07 45.80 -12.35
N VAL A 29 -11.94 44.93 -12.89
CA VAL A 29 -11.76 44.34 -14.23
C VAL A 29 -11.97 45.43 -15.31
N PRO A 30 -11.05 45.57 -16.28
CA PRO A 30 -11.20 46.52 -17.39
C PRO A 30 -12.53 46.34 -18.15
N GLY A 31 -13.06 47.44 -18.70
CA GLY A 31 -14.33 47.45 -19.45
C GLY A 31 -14.32 46.58 -20.72
N GLY A 32 -13.14 46.33 -21.29
CA GLY A 32 -12.87 45.38 -22.36
C GLY A 32 -11.36 45.17 -22.49
N PHE A 33 -10.95 43.98 -22.91
CA PHE A 33 -9.55 43.60 -23.12
C PHE A 33 -9.46 42.54 -24.21
N SER A 34 -8.26 42.29 -24.75
CA SER A 34 -7.99 41.20 -25.71
C SER A 34 -7.24 40.06 -25.03
N LEU A 35 -7.16 38.91 -25.71
CA LEU A 35 -6.44 37.74 -25.21
C LEU A 35 -4.93 38.01 -25.09
N ASP A 36 -4.38 38.86 -25.96
CA ASP A 36 -2.99 39.33 -25.89
C ASP A 36 -2.74 40.14 -24.60
N HIS A 37 -3.69 40.96 -24.16
CA HIS A 37 -3.56 41.66 -22.87
C HIS A 37 -3.51 40.69 -21.68
N VAL A 38 -4.24 39.57 -21.73
CA VAL A 38 -4.17 38.51 -20.71
C VAL A 38 -2.82 37.77 -20.79
N ARG A 39 -2.31 37.53 -22.00
CA ARG A 39 -0.98 36.97 -22.23
C ARG A 39 0.11 37.86 -21.64
N THR A 40 0.04 39.17 -21.85
CA THR A 40 0.98 40.14 -21.27
C THR A 40 0.93 40.14 -19.74
N LEU A 41 -0.29 40.20 -19.16
CA LEU A 41 -0.51 40.13 -17.71
C LEU A 41 0.19 38.92 -17.08
N ILE A 42 0.08 37.76 -17.72
CA ILE A 42 0.65 36.50 -17.25
C ILE A 42 2.16 36.43 -17.49
N SER A 43 2.68 37.12 -18.51
CA SER A 43 4.09 37.08 -18.91
C SER A 43 4.99 38.05 -18.13
N GLU A 44 4.48 39.20 -17.70
CA GLU A 44 5.26 40.24 -16.99
C GLU A 44 5.69 39.83 -15.57
N THR A 45 5.21 38.69 -15.08
CA THR A 45 5.51 38.15 -13.75
C THR A 45 6.89 37.49 -13.68
N HIS A 46 7.80 38.14 -12.97
CA HIS A 46 9.15 37.63 -12.71
C HIS A 46 9.34 37.14 -11.26
N ASN A 47 8.44 37.54 -10.33
CA ASN A 47 8.56 37.20 -8.92
C ASN A 47 7.52 36.15 -8.51
N ARG A 48 7.98 35.07 -7.84
CA ARG A 48 7.13 33.96 -7.40
C ARG A 48 6.05 34.43 -6.44
N SER A 49 6.32 35.42 -5.58
CA SER A 49 5.37 35.93 -4.59
C SER A 49 4.10 36.57 -5.16
N ASP A 50 4.13 37.04 -6.41
CA ASP A 50 2.98 37.73 -7.05
C ASP A 50 2.07 36.77 -7.84
N SER A 51 2.39 35.45 -7.84
CA SER A 51 1.68 34.49 -8.69
C SER A 51 0.22 34.30 -8.29
N ALA A 52 -0.10 34.38 -6.99
CA ALA A 52 -1.47 34.23 -6.49
C ALA A 52 -2.36 35.38 -6.97
N ALA A 53 -1.86 36.62 -6.85
CA ALA A 53 -2.58 37.82 -7.31
C ALA A 53 -2.82 37.78 -8.83
N VAL A 54 -1.81 37.38 -9.61
CA VAL A 54 -1.92 37.28 -11.07
C VAL A 54 -2.87 36.16 -11.49
N LEU A 55 -2.78 34.97 -10.89
CA LEU A 55 -3.72 33.88 -11.17
C LEU A 55 -5.16 34.29 -10.80
N SER A 56 -5.36 34.98 -9.68
CA SER A 56 -6.68 35.48 -9.30
C SER A 56 -7.20 36.54 -10.30
N ALA A 57 -6.37 37.49 -10.71
CA ALA A 57 -6.72 38.48 -11.73
C ALA A 57 -7.11 37.82 -13.06
N VAL A 58 -6.36 36.81 -13.51
CA VAL A 58 -6.63 36.03 -14.73
C VAL A 58 -7.92 35.23 -14.60
N TYR A 59 -8.12 34.54 -13.48
CA TYR A 59 -9.34 33.78 -13.19
C TYR A 59 -10.58 34.66 -13.30
N ILE A 60 -10.53 35.86 -12.71
CA ILE A 60 -11.66 36.80 -12.72
C ILE A 60 -11.85 37.44 -14.09
N ALA A 61 -10.77 37.73 -14.81
CA ALA A 61 -10.85 38.18 -16.20
C ALA A 61 -11.57 37.15 -17.09
N ILE A 62 -11.20 35.86 -17.00
CA ILE A 62 -11.81 34.77 -17.78
C ILE A 62 -13.27 34.53 -17.36
N ARG A 63 -13.55 34.57 -16.06
CA ARG A 63 -14.92 34.38 -15.53
C ARG A 63 -15.85 35.55 -15.85
N SER A 64 -15.31 36.74 -16.12
CA SER A 64 -16.13 37.89 -16.49
C SER A 64 -16.80 37.67 -17.84
N ASN A 65 -18.02 38.18 -18.03
CA ASN A 65 -18.71 38.22 -19.33
C ASN A 65 -18.02 39.14 -20.37
N ARG A 66 -16.77 39.54 -20.11
CA ARG A 66 -15.95 40.42 -20.95
C ARG A 66 -14.78 39.69 -21.59
N PHE A 67 -14.64 38.38 -21.36
CA PHE A 67 -13.61 37.57 -22.01
C PHE A 67 -13.83 37.53 -23.53
N PRO A 68 -12.80 37.73 -24.36
CA PRO A 68 -12.96 37.84 -25.81
C PRO A 68 -13.56 36.57 -26.42
N SER A 69 -14.64 36.71 -27.18
CA SER A 69 -15.20 35.65 -28.02
C SER A 69 -14.22 35.25 -29.13
N GLU A 70 -14.32 34.02 -29.62
CA GLU A 70 -13.51 33.46 -30.71
C GLU A 70 -13.50 34.42 -31.93
N PRO A 71 -12.34 34.96 -32.34
CA PRO A 71 -12.21 35.76 -33.55
C PRO A 71 -12.19 34.85 -34.78
N SER A 72 -12.43 35.44 -35.96
CA SER A 72 -12.47 34.71 -37.25
C SER A 72 -11.16 34.02 -37.68
N ASP A 73 -10.06 34.22 -36.95
CA ASP A 73 -8.78 33.53 -37.14
C ASP A 73 -8.54 32.52 -36.01
N ASN A 74 -9.01 31.29 -36.23
CA ASN A 74 -9.00 30.20 -35.25
C ASN A 74 -7.56 29.78 -34.85
N GLY A 75 -6.54 30.10 -35.65
CA GLY A 75 -5.16 29.67 -35.42
C GLY A 75 -4.45 30.48 -34.34
N GLU A 76 -4.44 31.80 -34.47
CA GLU A 76 -3.77 32.71 -33.53
C GLU A 76 -4.44 32.70 -32.14
N TYR A 77 -5.78 32.64 -32.10
CA TYR A 77 -6.53 32.55 -30.86
C TYR A 77 -6.19 31.29 -30.07
N LYS A 78 -6.10 30.14 -30.75
CA LYS A 78 -5.70 28.87 -30.15
C LYS A 78 -4.27 28.90 -29.62
N SER A 79 -3.32 29.42 -30.40
CA SER A 79 -1.92 29.54 -29.96
C SER A 79 -1.81 30.40 -28.70
N ALA A 80 -2.53 31.51 -28.65
CA ALA A 80 -2.47 32.40 -27.49
C ALA A 80 -3.14 31.80 -26.24
N LEU A 81 -4.18 30.96 -26.41
CA LEU A 81 -4.73 30.15 -25.33
C LEU A 81 -3.73 29.09 -24.82
N GLU A 82 -3.04 28.41 -25.72
CA GLU A 82 -1.99 27.44 -25.37
C GLU A 82 -0.83 28.11 -24.61
N ASP A 83 -0.45 29.33 -24.98
CA ASP A 83 0.55 30.13 -24.26
C ASP A 83 0.09 30.52 -22.84
N ILE A 84 -1.18 30.93 -22.69
CA ILE A 84 -1.79 31.19 -21.37
C ILE A 84 -1.78 29.92 -20.52
N LEU A 85 -2.23 28.78 -21.07
CA LEU A 85 -2.24 27.49 -20.38
C LEU A 85 -0.84 27.05 -19.96
N PHE A 86 0.16 27.25 -20.82
CA PHE A 86 1.55 26.93 -20.52
C PHE A 86 2.05 27.73 -19.31
N LYS A 87 1.83 29.05 -19.29
CA LYS A 87 2.32 29.92 -18.22
C LYS A 87 1.52 29.77 -16.93
N VAL A 88 0.20 29.53 -17.00
CA VAL A 88 -0.61 29.08 -15.84
C VAL A 88 -0.03 27.77 -15.28
N GLY A 89 0.27 26.81 -16.15
CA GLY A 89 0.95 25.57 -15.79
C GLY A 89 2.29 25.79 -15.08
N GLN A 90 3.08 26.81 -15.47
CA GLN A 90 4.33 27.16 -14.77
C GLN A 90 4.11 27.77 -13.39
N MET A 91 3.04 28.53 -13.19
CA MET A 91 2.73 29.18 -11.91
C MET A 91 2.12 28.23 -10.89
N MET A 92 1.44 27.18 -11.36
CA MET A 92 0.83 26.15 -10.51
C MET A 92 1.83 25.18 -9.88
N VAL A 93 3.07 25.12 -10.37
CA VAL A 93 4.01 24.05 -10.01
C VAL A 93 4.31 24.07 -8.50
N PRO A 94 4.03 22.98 -7.78
CA PRO A 94 4.30 22.91 -6.35
C PRO A 94 5.80 22.63 -6.11
N THR A 95 6.62 23.66 -6.24
CA THR A 95 8.08 23.57 -6.02
C THR A 95 8.39 23.87 -4.56
N CYS A 96 8.88 22.89 -3.80
CA CYS A 96 9.25 23.06 -2.40
C CYS A 96 10.56 23.85 -2.26
N SER A 97 10.72 24.58 -1.16
CA SER A 97 11.92 25.37 -0.85
C SER A 97 12.90 24.64 0.06
N SER A 98 12.56 23.44 0.53
CA SER A 98 13.35 22.70 1.52
C SER A 98 14.68 22.23 0.96
N THR A 99 15.73 22.33 1.77
CA THR A 99 17.05 21.74 1.54
C THR A 99 17.25 20.44 2.33
N THR A 100 16.52 20.29 3.45
CA THR A 100 16.47 19.09 4.31
C THR A 100 15.01 18.76 4.67
N PHE A 101 14.75 17.59 5.27
CA PHE A 101 13.41 17.21 5.74
C PHE A 101 13.04 17.84 7.09
N ASP A 102 14.03 18.05 7.97
CA ASP A 102 13.79 18.56 9.33
C ASP A 102 13.56 20.08 9.36
N GLU A 103 13.96 20.81 8.31
CA GLU A 103 13.81 22.27 8.19
C GLU A 103 12.99 22.66 6.94
N ASP A 104 11.79 22.09 6.82
CA ASP A 104 10.90 22.41 5.70
C ASP A 104 10.22 23.79 5.87
N SER A 105 10.78 24.81 5.21
CA SER A 105 10.25 26.18 5.17
C SER A 105 9.20 26.41 4.07
N THR A 106 8.72 25.36 3.40
CA THR A 106 7.80 25.49 2.28
C THR A 106 6.45 26.04 2.72
N ASP A 107 6.00 27.13 2.11
CA ASP A 107 4.63 27.64 2.27
C ASP A 107 3.65 26.81 1.44
N TYR A 108 3.12 25.74 2.06
CA TYR A 108 2.16 24.85 1.41
C TYR A 108 0.81 25.50 1.13
N THR A 109 0.41 26.51 1.91
CA THR A 109 -0.83 27.26 1.69
C THR A 109 -0.73 28.02 0.38
N PHE A 110 0.37 28.72 0.16
CA PHE A 110 0.65 29.42 -1.09
C PHE A 110 0.67 28.46 -2.30
N LEU A 111 1.32 27.29 -2.19
CA LEU A 111 1.33 26.29 -3.27
C LEU A 111 -0.08 25.75 -3.58
N SER A 112 -0.86 25.48 -2.54
CA SER A 112 -2.23 24.97 -2.65
C SER A 112 -3.16 25.99 -3.31
N ASN A 113 -3.08 27.26 -2.93
CA ASN A 113 -3.90 28.34 -3.48
C ASN A 113 -3.61 28.57 -4.98
N ASN A 114 -2.33 28.63 -5.36
CA ASN A 114 -1.93 28.75 -6.77
C ASN A 114 -2.40 27.56 -7.60
N GLY A 115 -2.26 26.35 -7.05
CA GLY A 115 -2.77 25.13 -7.65
C GLY A 115 -4.25 25.18 -7.92
N LEU A 116 -5.04 25.52 -6.90
CA LEU A 116 -6.50 25.59 -7.01
C LEU A 116 -6.94 26.65 -8.03
N LEU A 117 -6.38 27.87 -7.97
CA LEU A 117 -6.67 28.93 -8.93
C LEU A 117 -6.33 28.50 -10.36
N GLY A 118 -5.14 27.94 -10.57
CA GLY A 118 -4.71 27.48 -11.89
C GLY A 118 -5.58 26.34 -12.43
N LEU A 119 -5.99 25.38 -11.60
CA LEU A 119 -6.92 24.33 -12.00
C LEU A 119 -8.27 24.89 -12.45
N HIS A 120 -8.80 25.89 -11.73
CA HIS A 120 -10.04 26.56 -12.12
C HIS A 120 -9.91 27.37 -13.42
N ILE A 121 -8.78 28.06 -13.62
CA ILE A 121 -8.47 28.76 -14.87
C ILE A 121 -8.47 27.76 -16.04
N ILE A 122 -7.71 26.66 -15.91
CA ILE A 122 -7.64 25.61 -16.94
C ILE A 122 -9.03 25.04 -17.21
N SER A 123 -9.83 24.78 -16.16
CA SER A 123 -11.21 24.30 -16.31
C SER A 123 -12.07 25.27 -17.11
N LEU A 124 -12.00 26.57 -16.84
CA LEU A 124 -12.77 27.58 -17.58
C LEU A 124 -12.32 27.64 -19.04
N LEU A 125 -11.01 27.63 -19.29
CA LEU A 125 -10.47 27.68 -20.65
C LEU A 125 -10.85 26.45 -21.49
N LEU A 126 -10.92 25.26 -20.88
CA LEU A 126 -11.38 24.04 -21.57
C LEU A 126 -12.88 24.04 -21.87
N THR A 127 -13.69 24.82 -21.14
CA THR A 127 -15.13 24.96 -21.43
C THR A 127 -15.44 25.94 -22.56
N LEU A 128 -14.44 26.68 -23.05
CA LEU A 128 -14.60 27.54 -24.21
C LEU A 128 -14.92 26.67 -25.43
N LYS A 129 -16.05 26.94 -26.09
CA LYS A 129 -16.43 26.26 -27.33
C LYS A 129 -15.50 26.73 -28.44
N LEU A 130 -14.51 25.91 -28.78
CA LEU A 130 -13.56 26.16 -29.86
C LEU A 130 -13.82 25.19 -31.02
N GLU A 131 -13.59 25.65 -32.25
CA GLU A 131 -13.54 24.74 -33.41
C GLU A 131 -12.27 23.87 -33.37
N GLY A 132 -12.39 22.71 -32.71
CA GLY A 132 -11.32 21.73 -32.54
C GLY A 132 -10.89 21.52 -31.09
N SER A 133 -10.22 20.40 -30.79
CA SER A 133 -9.76 20.12 -29.43
C SER A 133 -8.55 20.99 -29.06
N LEU A 134 -8.66 21.73 -27.96
CA LEU A 134 -7.54 22.45 -27.33
C LEU A 134 -6.58 21.43 -26.72
N VAL A 135 -5.32 21.48 -27.14
CA VAL A 135 -4.29 20.57 -26.63
C VAL A 135 -3.64 21.23 -25.43
N LEU A 136 -3.60 20.51 -24.30
CA LEU A 136 -2.96 21.03 -23.09
C LEU A 136 -1.44 20.91 -23.25
N PRO A 137 -0.67 21.99 -23.03
CA PRO A 137 0.79 21.91 -23.02
C PRO A 137 1.30 20.91 -21.98
N THR A 138 2.40 20.20 -22.27
CA THR A 138 3.01 19.22 -21.35
C THR A 138 3.23 19.79 -19.96
N ARG A 139 3.71 21.03 -19.85
CA ARG A 139 3.91 21.73 -18.57
C ARG A 139 2.61 21.85 -17.76
N ALA A 140 1.49 22.15 -18.41
CA ALA A 140 0.18 22.24 -17.77
C ALA A 140 -0.29 20.87 -17.30
N LEU A 141 -0.16 19.82 -18.13
CA LEU A 141 -0.50 18.45 -17.76
C LEU A 141 0.30 17.95 -16.56
N LEU A 142 1.62 18.16 -16.53
CA LEU A 142 2.47 17.80 -15.39
C LEU A 142 2.02 18.53 -14.11
N SER A 143 1.70 19.81 -14.21
CA SER A 143 1.22 20.60 -13.07
C SER A 143 -0.17 20.15 -12.61
N ILE A 144 -1.10 19.79 -13.50
CA ILE A 144 -2.41 19.23 -13.11
C ILE A 144 -2.22 17.91 -12.36
N ILE A 145 -1.36 17.00 -12.87
CA ILE A 145 -1.11 15.70 -12.24
C ILE A 145 -0.52 15.88 -10.82
N ALA A 146 0.33 16.89 -10.61
CA ALA A 146 0.91 17.20 -9.31
C ALA A 146 -0.14 17.46 -8.19
N PHE A 147 -1.39 17.81 -8.54
CA PHE A 147 -2.48 17.99 -7.58
C PHE A 147 -3.40 16.77 -7.47
N THR A 148 -3.12 15.65 -8.12
CA THR A 148 -4.04 14.49 -8.15
C THR A 148 -4.04 13.66 -6.87
N ASN A 149 -2.99 13.68 -6.06
CA ASN A 149 -2.97 13.03 -4.76
C ASN A 149 -3.39 14.05 -3.68
N GLN A 150 -4.30 13.65 -2.79
CA GLN A 150 -4.84 14.52 -1.73
C GLN A 150 -3.98 14.49 -0.47
N ASP A 151 -3.11 13.50 -0.35
CA ASP A 151 -2.21 13.32 0.79
C ASP A 151 -0.90 14.14 0.59
N ASP A 152 -0.73 14.74 -0.59
CA ASP A 152 0.33 15.70 -0.85
C ASP A 152 0.08 17.01 -0.07
N PRO A 153 1.09 17.58 0.63
CA PRO A 153 0.88 18.77 1.47
C PRO A 153 0.38 20.02 0.73
N TRP A 154 0.65 20.14 -0.57
CA TRP A 154 0.18 21.25 -1.42
C TRP A 154 -1.19 20.98 -2.06
N SER A 155 -1.85 19.86 -1.78
CA SER A 155 -3.10 19.46 -2.41
C SER A 155 -4.24 19.38 -1.40
N SER A 156 -5.45 19.63 -1.88
CA SER A 156 -6.70 19.52 -1.13
C SER A 156 -7.63 18.51 -1.79
N ARG A 157 -8.65 18.05 -1.06
CA ARG A 157 -9.69 17.17 -1.63
C ARG A 157 -10.37 17.80 -2.86
N SER A 158 -10.59 19.12 -2.85
CA SER A 158 -11.21 19.86 -3.94
C SER A 158 -10.30 19.95 -5.16
N SER A 159 -9.02 20.33 -4.98
CA SER A 159 -8.05 20.39 -6.07
C SER A 159 -7.79 19.01 -6.67
N ALA A 160 -7.66 17.96 -5.84
CA ALA A 160 -7.46 16.59 -6.32
C ALA A 160 -8.65 16.08 -7.13
N LYS A 161 -9.88 16.34 -6.69
CA LYS A 161 -11.08 15.97 -7.45
C LYS A 161 -11.12 16.70 -8.80
N LEU A 162 -10.86 18.02 -8.81
CA LEU A 162 -10.86 18.82 -10.03
C LEU A 162 -9.77 18.37 -11.01
N ALA A 163 -8.53 18.19 -10.55
CA ALA A 163 -7.40 17.71 -11.35
C ALA A 163 -7.68 16.34 -11.99
N ARG A 164 -8.22 15.38 -11.22
CA ARG A 164 -8.59 14.05 -11.74
C ARG A 164 -9.70 14.16 -12.80
N SER A 165 -10.68 15.04 -12.60
CA SER A 165 -11.76 15.28 -13.57
C SER A 165 -11.21 15.83 -14.88
N LEU A 166 -10.38 16.89 -14.81
CA LEU A 166 -9.77 17.53 -15.98
C LEU A 166 -8.93 16.55 -16.79
N LEU A 167 -8.08 15.76 -16.15
CA LEU A 167 -7.26 14.76 -16.85
C LEU A 167 -8.12 13.67 -17.50
N THR A 168 -9.17 13.21 -16.82
CA THR A 168 -10.06 12.17 -17.35
C THR A 168 -10.83 12.68 -18.57
N GLU A 169 -11.33 13.91 -18.53
CA GLU A 169 -12.03 14.53 -19.65
C GLU A 169 -11.08 14.79 -20.82
N TYR A 170 -9.89 15.34 -20.55
CA TYR A 170 -8.88 15.62 -21.57
C TYR A 170 -8.47 14.35 -22.33
N PHE A 171 -8.00 13.31 -21.64
CA PHE A 171 -7.53 12.09 -22.31
C PHE A 171 -8.65 11.25 -22.95
N LYS A 172 -9.93 11.49 -22.60
CA LYS A 172 -11.07 10.91 -23.31
C LYS A 172 -11.35 11.60 -24.65
N ASN A 173 -11.13 12.91 -24.71
CA ASN A 173 -11.51 13.74 -25.85
C ASN A 173 -10.37 13.95 -26.86
N VAL A 174 -9.12 13.74 -26.46
CA VAL A 174 -7.95 13.87 -27.34
C VAL A 174 -7.85 12.68 -28.29
N ALA A 175 -7.76 12.96 -29.59
CA ALA A 175 -7.61 11.94 -30.63
C ALA A 175 -6.21 11.26 -30.57
N SER A 176 -6.12 10.01 -31.04
CA SER A 176 -4.87 9.22 -31.12
C SER A 176 -3.73 9.97 -31.83
N PRO A 177 -2.46 9.70 -31.47
CA PRO A 177 -1.33 10.50 -31.94
C PRO A 177 -1.15 10.43 -33.46
N LYS A 178 -1.44 11.53 -34.16
CA LYS A 178 -0.76 11.84 -35.42
C LYS A 178 0.52 12.60 -35.05
N THR A 179 1.63 12.13 -35.59
CA THR A 179 2.99 12.67 -35.50
C THR A 179 3.02 14.19 -35.54
N LEU A 180 3.01 14.83 -34.37
CA LEU A 180 3.25 16.27 -34.21
C LEU A 180 4.75 16.46 -33.96
N GLN A 181 5.35 17.34 -34.75
CA GLN A 181 6.77 17.66 -34.64
C GLN A 181 7.09 18.32 -33.29
N PRO A 182 8.30 18.11 -32.76
CA PRO A 182 8.70 18.63 -31.46
C PRO A 182 8.81 20.17 -31.50
N HIS A 183 7.84 20.86 -30.92
CA HIS A 183 7.96 22.29 -30.62
C HIS A 183 8.53 22.48 -29.20
N THR A 184 9.69 23.14 -29.18
CA THR A 184 10.37 23.77 -28.03
C THR A 184 10.58 22.89 -26.80
N ALA A 185 11.64 22.09 -26.87
CA ALA A 185 12.35 21.58 -25.71
C ALA A 185 12.78 22.72 -24.77
N PHE A 186 12.68 22.49 -23.46
CA PHE A 186 13.29 23.31 -22.41
C PHE A 186 14.75 23.66 -22.76
N PRO A 187 15.21 24.91 -22.56
CA PRO A 187 16.60 25.25 -22.78
C PRO A 187 17.46 24.57 -21.71
N SER A 188 17.97 23.39 -22.02
CA SER A 188 19.01 22.72 -21.26
C SER A 188 20.36 23.19 -21.79
N GLN A 189 21.19 23.73 -20.90
CA GLN A 189 22.58 24.09 -21.21
C GLN A 189 23.29 22.88 -21.81
N ARG A 190 23.85 23.07 -23.01
CA ARG A 190 24.60 22.06 -23.76
C ARG A 190 25.86 21.65 -23.00
N SER A 191 25.85 20.49 -22.37
CA SER A 191 27.05 19.68 -22.20
C SER A 191 27.20 18.79 -23.44
N ARG A 192 28.29 18.99 -24.18
CA ARG A 192 28.70 18.09 -25.26
C ARG A 192 29.17 16.79 -24.60
N ASP A 193 28.50 15.68 -24.92
CA ASP A 193 28.99 14.29 -24.90
C ASP A 193 27.87 13.33 -24.49
N ALA A 194 27.01 12.95 -25.45
CA ALA A 194 26.27 11.68 -25.48
C ALA A 194 25.43 11.63 -26.77
N VAL A 195 26.04 11.24 -27.89
CA VAL A 195 25.30 10.74 -29.05
C VAL A 195 24.82 9.34 -28.68
N VAL A 196 23.58 9.21 -28.20
CA VAL A 196 22.91 7.92 -28.08
C VAL A 196 22.15 7.68 -29.38
N GLU A 197 22.67 6.78 -30.19
CA GLU A 197 21.98 6.23 -31.36
C GLU A 197 20.60 5.68 -30.97
N ARG A 198 19.55 6.18 -31.61
CA ARG A 198 18.19 5.63 -31.48
C ARG A 198 18.16 4.22 -32.09
N LYS A 199 17.86 3.20 -31.29
CA LYS A 199 17.52 1.87 -31.83
C LYS A 199 16.12 1.91 -32.49
N PRO A 200 15.97 1.43 -33.73
CA PRO A 200 14.69 1.43 -34.44
C PRO A 200 13.94 0.12 -34.20
N SER A 201 13.13 0.01 -33.14
CA SER A 201 12.16 -1.11 -33.05
C SER A 201 10.97 -0.93 -32.06
N GLU A 202 10.69 0.26 -31.54
CA GLU A 202 9.53 0.46 -30.65
C GLU A 202 8.27 0.79 -31.47
N LYS A 203 7.22 -0.01 -31.29
CA LYS A 203 5.90 0.27 -31.86
C LYS A 203 5.39 1.59 -31.25
N PRO A 204 4.80 2.49 -32.04
CA PRO A 204 4.29 3.75 -31.51
C PRO A 204 3.18 3.48 -30.47
N PRO A 205 3.13 4.27 -29.38
CA PRO A 205 2.12 4.12 -28.34
C PRO A 205 0.70 4.24 -28.91
N LYS A 206 -0.18 3.33 -28.49
CA LYS A 206 -1.54 3.18 -29.05
C LYS A 206 -2.48 4.35 -28.72
N THR A 207 -2.23 5.05 -27.61
CA THR A 207 -3.06 6.16 -27.11
C THR A 207 -2.18 7.37 -26.76
N GLU A 208 -2.75 8.57 -26.82
CA GLU A 208 -2.03 9.78 -26.42
C GLU A 208 -1.63 9.74 -24.93
N GLN A 209 -2.46 9.13 -24.08
CA GLN A 209 -2.13 8.91 -22.67
C GLN A 209 -0.90 8.00 -22.51
N ALA A 210 -0.80 6.92 -23.29
CA ALA A 210 0.37 6.05 -23.25
C ALA A 210 1.64 6.79 -23.71
N ARG A 211 1.55 7.56 -24.80
CA ARG A 211 2.65 8.41 -25.29
C ARG A 211 3.11 9.39 -24.23
N PHE A 212 2.17 10.09 -23.61
CA PHE A 212 2.44 11.09 -22.59
C PHE A 212 3.14 10.47 -21.37
N ILE A 213 2.72 9.28 -20.94
CA ILE A 213 3.37 8.55 -19.84
C ILE A 213 4.82 8.19 -20.21
N THR A 214 5.05 7.56 -21.36
CA THR A 214 6.37 7.02 -21.73
C THR A 214 7.37 8.10 -22.12
N GLU A 215 6.95 9.04 -22.97
CA GLU A 215 7.83 10.07 -23.53
C GLU A 215 7.94 11.27 -22.58
N ASP A 216 6.81 11.91 -22.26
CA ASP A 216 6.83 13.19 -21.55
C ASP A 216 7.11 13.04 -20.06
N ILE A 217 6.46 12.08 -19.38
CA ILE A 217 6.67 11.88 -17.94
C ILE A 217 7.94 11.06 -17.67
N LEU A 218 7.98 9.80 -18.09
CA LEU A 218 9.05 8.87 -17.68
C LEU A 218 10.39 9.25 -18.31
N THR A 219 10.42 9.51 -19.62
CA THR A 219 11.67 9.76 -20.35
C THR A 219 12.17 11.20 -20.23
N ASN A 220 11.31 12.19 -20.50
CA ASN A 220 11.73 13.59 -20.59
C ASN A 220 11.78 14.29 -19.23
N PHE A 221 10.95 13.88 -18.26
CA PHE A 221 10.86 14.55 -16.96
C PHE A 221 11.51 13.75 -15.82
N LEU A 222 11.05 12.52 -15.54
CA LEU A 222 11.48 11.76 -14.37
C LEU A 222 12.89 11.18 -14.53
N ARG A 223 13.23 10.59 -15.68
CA ARG A 223 14.56 9.97 -15.87
C ARG A 223 15.73 10.94 -15.59
N PRO A 224 15.74 12.19 -16.09
CA PRO A 224 16.78 13.17 -15.74
C PRO A 224 16.80 13.51 -14.24
N LEU A 225 15.63 13.63 -13.60
CA LEU A 225 15.53 13.96 -12.17
C LEU A 225 16.10 12.86 -11.27
N PHE A 226 15.94 11.60 -11.65
CA PHE A 226 16.38 10.43 -10.86
C PHE A 226 17.77 9.91 -11.26
N ALA A 227 18.39 10.46 -12.31
CA ALA A 227 19.64 9.91 -12.88
C ALA A 227 20.79 9.80 -11.87
N LYS A 228 20.93 10.77 -10.96
CA LYS A 228 21.96 10.79 -9.91
C LYS A 228 21.65 9.88 -8.72
N SER A 229 20.40 9.44 -8.56
CA SER A 229 19.90 8.65 -7.43
C SER A 229 19.60 7.20 -7.81
N ARG A 230 20.03 6.77 -9.00
CA ARG A 230 19.77 5.42 -9.51
C ARG A 230 20.47 4.37 -8.63
N PRO A 231 19.79 3.27 -8.25
CA PRO A 231 20.40 2.19 -7.48
C PRO A 231 21.45 1.44 -8.31
N ALA A 232 22.51 0.99 -7.65
CA ALA A 232 23.58 0.22 -8.29
C ALA A 232 23.12 -1.19 -8.75
N THR A 233 22.00 -1.68 -8.22
CA THR A 233 21.39 -2.97 -8.56
C THR A 233 20.76 -3.00 -9.94
N VAL A 234 20.56 -1.85 -10.60
CA VAL A 234 19.98 -1.75 -11.94
C VAL A 234 20.77 -0.85 -12.88
N THR A 235 20.77 -1.23 -14.15
CA THR A 235 21.34 -0.46 -15.26
C THR A 235 20.51 0.77 -15.58
N ALA A 236 21.07 1.72 -16.34
CA ALA A 236 20.36 2.93 -16.78
C ALA A 236 19.18 2.65 -17.74
N SER A 237 19.04 1.41 -18.19
CA SER A 237 17.92 0.90 -18.98
C SER A 237 16.87 0.16 -18.13
N GLY A 238 17.01 0.10 -16.80
CA GLY A 238 16.05 -0.54 -15.89
C GLY A 238 16.16 -2.05 -15.75
N ARG A 239 17.17 -2.67 -16.37
CA ARG A 239 17.46 -4.10 -16.22
C ARG A 239 18.39 -4.34 -15.02
N PRO A 240 18.34 -5.52 -14.36
CA PRO A 240 19.29 -5.86 -13.30
C PRO A 240 20.74 -5.68 -13.75
N ALA A 241 21.58 -5.14 -12.87
CA ALA A 241 22.99 -4.96 -13.11
C ALA A 241 23.73 -6.28 -12.85
N ALA A 242 24.40 -6.82 -13.88
CA ALA A 242 25.22 -8.03 -13.74
C ALA A 242 26.43 -7.82 -12.82
N PHE A 243 26.92 -6.58 -12.73
CA PHE A 243 27.99 -6.16 -11.83
C PHE A 243 27.53 -4.91 -11.08
N PRO A 244 26.86 -5.06 -9.93
CA PRO A 244 26.46 -3.92 -9.12
C PRO A 244 27.70 -3.15 -8.67
N GLU A 245 27.76 -1.86 -9.00
CA GLU A 245 28.80 -0.99 -8.46
C GLU A 245 28.65 -0.95 -6.93
N LYS A 246 29.75 -1.13 -6.19
CA LYS A 246 29.70 -1.04 -4.73
C LYS A 246 29.39 0.41 -4.39
N SER A 247 28.22 0.65 -3.79
CA SER A 247 27.86 1.95 -3.25
C SER A 247 29.00 2.43 -2.33
N PRO A 248 29.53 3.66 -2.52
CA PRO A 248 30.53 4.20 -1.61
C PRO A 248 29.95 4.15 -0.19
N ARG A 249 30.68 3.55 0.77
CA ARG A 249 30.21 3.38 2.16
C ARG A 249 29.80 4.68 2.87
N TYR A 250 30.11 5.84 2.27
CA TYR A 250 29.82 7.17 2.77
C TYR A 250 28.84 7.97 1.89
N ALA A 251 28.23 7.37 0.86
CA ALA A 251 27.22 8.03 0.02
C ALA A 251 25.77 7.85 0.53
N GLN A 252 25.56 6.99 1.54
CA GLN A 252 24.26 6.73 2.15
C GLN A 252 23.98 7.54 3.43
N GLY A 253 24.98 8.28 3.93
CA GLY A 253 24.75 9.31 4.94
C GLY A 253 24.60 10.65 4.23
N ASP A 254 23.72 11.51 4.73
CA ASP A 254 23.75 12.94 4.41
C ASP A 254 25.19 13.41 4.71
N GLY A 255 25.98 13.62 3.64
CA GLY A 255 27.36 14.03 3.79
C GLY A 255 27.42 15.32 4.60
N PHE A 256 28.44 15.46 5.45
CA PHE A 256 28.74 16.70 6.18
C PHE A 256 29.11 17.85 5.21
N GLY A 257 28.13 18.32 4.45
CA GLY A 257 28.19 19.37 3.44
C GLY A 257 26.76 19.76 3.07
N THR A 258 26.26 20.79 3.74
CA THR A 258 24.82 21.14 3.81
C THR A 258 24.22 21.70 2.51
N ASP A 259 25.04 22.09 1.53
CA ASP A 259 24.57 22.96 0.45
C ASP A 259 24.37 22.24 -0.91
N ASP A 260 24.71 20.94 -1.03
CA ASP A 260 24.68 20.23 -2.33
C ASP A 260 23.72 19.02 -2.41
N VAL A 261 23.08 18.62 -1.29
CA VAL A 261 22.22 17.42 -1.25
C VAL A 261 20.89 17.63 -2.02
N ALA A 262 20.27 18.80 -1.88
CA ALA A 262 19.04 19.15 -2.60
C ALA A 262 19.24 19.19 -4.12
N SER A 263 20.41 19.68 -4.56
CA SER A 263 20.83 19.71 -5.97
C SER A 263 21.14 18.32 -6.53
N GLN A 264 21.50 17.36 -5.67
CA GLN A 264 21.76 15.98 -6.04
C GLN A 264 20.47 15.13 -6.09
N LYS A 265 19.48 15.42 -5.24
CA LYS A 265 18.18 14.73 -5.19
C LYS A 265 16.99 15.70 -5.35
N PRO A 266 16.83 16.39 -6.50
CA PRO A 266 15.77 17.38 -6.67
C PRO A 266 14.37 16.77 -6.52
N TRP A 267 14.16 15.51 -6.92
CA TRP A 267 12.91 14.77 -6.75
C TRP A 267 12.49 14.58 -5.28
N LYS A 268 13.46 14.57 -4.35
CA LYS A 268 13.24 14.35 -2.91
C LYS A 268 12.95 15.65 -2.18
N TYR A 269 13.62 16.75 -2.55
CA TYR A 269 13.56 18.01 -1.81
C TYR A 269 12.73 19.08 -2.53
N THR A 270 13.12 19.47 -3.75
CA THR A 270 12.55 20.63 -4.46
C THR A 270 11.33 20.28 -5.31
N GLN A 271 11.35 19.13 -5.99
CA GLN A 271 10.33 18.68 -6.95
C GLN A 271 9.62 17.41 -6.44
N ARG A 272 9.12 17.46 -5.20
CA ARG A 272 8.44 16.33 -4.52
C ARG A 272 7.25 15.77 -5.31
N TYR A 273 6.59 16.60 -6.11
CA TYR A 273 5.51 16.19 -7.01
C TYR A 273 5.93 15.18 -8.09
N ALA A 274 7.23 14.96 -8.29
CA ALA A 274 7.75 13.88 -9.14
C ALA A 274 7.23 12.50 -8.69
N VAL A 275 7.04 12.29 -7.38
CA VAL A 275 6.47 11.04 -6.84
C VAL A 275 5.01 10.88 -7.26
N THR A 276 4.23 11.97 -7.24
CA THR A 276 2.83 12.00 -7.69
C THR A 276 2.70 11.73 -9.18
N LEU A 277 3.61 12.28 -9.99
CA LEU A 277 3.69 11.99 -11.42
C LEU A 277 4.01 10.52 -11.69
N PHE A 278 4.94 9.95 -10.93
CA PHE A 278 5.29 8.55 -11.06
C PHE A 278 4.15 7.62 -10.64
N GLU A 279 3.53 7.87 -9.48
CA GLU A 279 2.35 7.14 -9.01
C GLU A 279 1.21 7.18 -10.03
N TRP A 280 0.88 8.37 -10.55
CA TRP A 280 -0.14 8.52 -11.58
C TRP A 280 0.19 7.72 -12.84
N SER A 281 1.46 7.71 -13.24
CA SER A 281 1.93 6.94 -14.41
C SER A 281 1.75 5.43 -14.23
N VAL A 282 2.03 4.91 -13.03
CA VAL A 282 1.80 3.49 -12.70
C VAL A 282 0.30 3.17 -12.71
N VAL A 283 -0.53 3.99 -12.06
CA VAL A 283 -1.98 3.77 -11.96
C VAL A 283 -2.71 3.90 -13.30
N LYS A 284 -2.20 4.73 -14.22
CA LYS A 284 -2.81 4.94 -15.55
C LYS A 284 -2.21 4.09 -16.65
N ALA A 285 -1.11 3.41 -16.40
CA ALA A 285 -0.58 2.42 -17.32
C ALA A 285 -1.49 1.18 -17.35
N ASN A 286 -1.63 0.58 -18.54
CA ASN A 286 -2.31 -0.70 -18.73
C ASN A 286 -1.28 -1.83 -18.87
N ALA A 287 -1.76 -3.08 -18.84
CA ALA A 287 -0.91 -4.26 -18.97
C ALA A 287 -0.07 -4.25 -20.27
N ASP A 288 -0.65 -3.76 -21.39
CA ASP A 288 0.06 -3.60 -22.66
C ASP A 288 1.26 -2.65 -22.53
N LEU A 289 1.07 -1.49 -21.90
CA LEU A 289 2.11 -0.49 -21.72
C LEU A 289 3.23 -1.03 -20.85
N PHE A 290 2.90 -1.74 -19.78
CA PHE A 290 3.89 -2.38 -18.91
C PHE A 290 4.65 -3.48 -19.62
N HIS A 291 3.98 -4.32 -20.40
CA HIS A 291 4.63 -5.38 -21.16
C HIS A 291 5.75 -4.82 -22.07
N GLU A 292 5.54 -3.64 -22.67
CA GLU A 292 6.50 -3.00 -23.57
C GLU A 292 7.52 -2.10 -22.85
N HIS A 293 7.11 -1.35 -21.82
CA HIS A 293 7.88 -0.22 -21.27
C HIS A 293 8.19 -0.33 -19.77
N TRP A 294 7.97 -1.47 -19.12
CA TRP A 294 8.33 -1.68 -17.70
C TRP A 294 9.75 -1.20 -17.30
N PRO A 295 10.81 -1.29 -18.15
CA PRO A 295 12.15 -0.87 -17.71
C PRO A 295 12.27 0.63 -17.44
N LEU A 296 11.36 1.47 -17.95
CA LEU A 296 11.33 2.90 -17.66
C LEU A 296 10.88 3.18 -16.22
N PHE A 297 10.08 2.29 -15.62
CA PHE A 297 9.55 2.45 -14.27
C PHE A 297 10.51 1.94 -13.20
N THR A 298 11.23 0.86 -13.49
CA THR A 298 12.02 0.10 -12.51
C THR A 298 13.06 0.95 -11.77
N PRO A 299 13.92 1.78 -12.42
CA PRO A 299 14.91 2.59 -11.70
C PRO A 299 14.27 3.57 -10.72
N ILE A 300 13.18 4.23 -11.14
CA ILE A 300 12.48 5.22 -10.32
C ILE A 300 11.88 4.53 -9.09
N LEU A 301 11.16 3.42 -9.30
CA LEU A 301 10.55 2.67 -8.21
C LEU A 301 11.60 2.15 -7.21
N LEU A 302 12.72 1.60 -7.68
CA LEU A 302 13.78 1.14 -6.80
C LEU A 302 14.46 2.29 -6.06
N THR A 303 14.70 3.45 -6.69
CA THR A 303 15.19 4.64 -5.97
C THR A 303 14.24 5.04 -4.83
N LEU A 304 12.93 5.06 -5.10
CA LEU A 304 11.94 5.42 -4.07
C LEU A 304 11.89 4.37 -2.95
N LEU A 305 12.08 3.10 -3.28
CA LEU A 305 12.15 2.04 -2.30
C LEU A 305 13.44 2.15 -1.46
N ASP A 306 14.60 2.38 -2.05
CA ASP A 306 15.88 2.44 -1.33
C ASP A 306 16.02 3.68 -0.43
N GLU A 307 15.10 4.65 -0.53
CA GLU A 307 15.15 5.87 0.26
C GLU A 307 14.63 5.63 1.70
N PRO A 308 15.47 5.84 2.75
CA PRO A 308 15.11 5.49 4.12
C PRO A 308 14.16 6.49 4.78
N GLN A 309 14.14 7.74 4.34
CA GLN A 309 13.34 8.83 4.90
C GLN A 309 12.79 9.75 3.80
N PRO A 310 11.58 10.31 3.98
CA PRO A 310 10.69 10.15 5.14
C PRO A 310 9.89 8.83 5.07
N THR A 311 9.39 8.36 6.22
CA THR A 311 8.53 7.17 6.27
C THR A 311 7.27 7.28 5.41
N SER A 312 6.66 8.47 5.30
CA SER A 312 5.53 8.69 4.38
C SER A 312 5.86 8.38 2.92
N LEU A 313 7.09 8.71 2.48
CA LEU A 313 7.58 8.38 1.15
C LEU A 313 7.77 6.88 1.00
N ARG A 314 8.34 6.21 2.00
CA ARG A 314 8.54 4.75 1.97
C ARG A 314 7.21 3.99 1.91
N LEU A 315 6.21 4.39 2.69
CA LEU A 315 4.86 3.81 2.64
C LEU A 315 4.22 4.00 1.25
N ARG A 316 4.37 5.20 0.67
CA ARG A 316 3.88 5.50 -0.68
C ARG A 316 4.60 4.68 -1.74
N ALA A 317 5.92 4.52 -1.64
CA ALA A 317 6.72 3.71 -2.56
C ALA A 317 6.30 2.23 -2.52
N LEU A 318 6.03 1.68 -1.34
CA LEU A 318 5.49 0.32 -1.18
C LEU A 318 4.10 0.18 -1.80
N SER A 319 3.22 1.18 -1.64
CA SER A 319 1.92 1.19 -2.30
C SER A 319 2.04 1.18 -3.83
N ILE A 320 2.90 2.06 -4.38
CA ILE A 320 3.19 2.11 -5.83
C ILE A 320 3.78 0.79 -6.32
N PHE A 321 4.68 0.18 -5.53
CA PHE A 321 5.26 -1.12 -5.85
C PHE A 321 4.21 -2.21 -6.02
N ARG A 322 3.21 -2.28 -5.13
CA ARG A 322 2.16 -3.30 -5.23
C ARG A 322 1.29 -3.13 -6.48
N GLU A 323 0.95 -1.89 -6.81
CA GLU A 323 0.22 -1.60 -8.06
C GLU A 323 1.07 -1.93 -9.30
N PHE A 324 2.36 -1.56 -9.29
CA PHE A 324 3.32 -1.95 -10.33
C PHE A 324 3.42 -3.47 -10.47
N TRP A 325 3.51 -4.20 -9.35
CA TRP A 325 3.67 -5.65 -9.33
C TRP A 325 2.46 -6.35 -9.95
N ARG A 326 1.25 -5.93 -9.58
CA ARG A 326 -0.02 -6.49 -10.11
C ARG A 326 -0.25 -6.25 -11.59
N LEU A 327 0.32 -5.16 -12.13
CA LEU A 327 0.22 -4.83 -13.56
C LEU A 327 1.26 -5.58 -14.41
N CYS A 328 2.31 -6.12 -13.78
CA CYS A 328 3.31 -6.90 -14.50
C CYS A 328 2.73 -8.27 -14.93
N PRO A 329 2.94 -8.69 -16.19
CA PRO A 329 2.58 -10.03 -16.63
C PRO A 329 3.20 -11.14 -15.76
N ASP A 330 2.46 -12.22 -15.56
CA ASP A 330 2.89 -13.35 -14.75
C ASP A 330 4.28 -13.88 -15.17
N GLY A 331 5.14 -14.06 -14.18
CA GLY A 331 6.50 -14.57 -14.36
C GLY A 331 7.48 -13.60 -15.05
N LEU A 332 7.06 -12.41 -15.49
CA LEU A 332 7.96 -11.42 -16.10
C LEU A 332 9.11 -11.05 -15.16
N LEU A 333 8.79 -10.68 -13.92
CA LEU A 333 9.76 -10.20 -12.93
C LEU A 333 10.72 -11.30 -12.48
N VAL A 334 10.26 -12.56 -12.46
CA VAL A 334 11.11 -13.73 -12.18
C VAL A 334 12.07 -13.96 -13.35
N ARG A 335 11.57 -13.95 -14.59
CA ARG A 335 12.37 -14.19 -15.80
C ARG A 335 13.41 -13.10 -16.04
N THR A 336 13.12 -11.86 -15.66
CA THR A 336 14.06 -10.74 -15.81
C THR A 336 15.07 -10.64 -14.68
N GLY A 337 14.88 -11.40 -13.59
CA GLY A 337 15.70 -11.30 -12.37
C GLY A 337 15.33 -10.13 -11.45
N LEU A 338 14.28 -9.36 -11.78
CA LEU A 338 13.85 -8.23 -10.97
C LEU A 338 13.17 -8.61 -9.67
N ALA A 339 12.59 -9.81 -9.57
CA ALA A 339 11.95 -10.27 -8.34
C ALA A 339 12.93 -10.23 -7.14
N GLU A 340 14.18 -10.67 -7.33
CA GLU A 340 15.22 -10.61 -6.30
C GLU A 340 15.67 -9.18 -6.00
N VAL A 341 15.76 -8.31 -7.01
CA VAL A 341 16.12 -6.90 -6.83
C VAL A 341 15.07 -6.18 -6.00
N PHE A 342 13.79 -6.40 -6.29
CA PHE A 342 12.70 -5.84 -5.49
C PHE A 342 12.62 -6.46 -4.09
N GLU A 343 12.89 -7.75 -3.94
CA GLU A 343 13.01 -8.37 -2.62
C GLU A 343 14.07 -7.64 -1.78
N GLN A 344 15.27 -7.41 -2.33
CA GLN A 344 16.36 -6.72 -1.63
C GLN A 344 16.01 -5.27 -1.27
N ALA A 345 15.20 -4.59 -2.09
CA ALA A 345 14.74 -3.24 -1.83
C ALA A 345 13.57 -3.16 -0.83
N VAL A 346 12.70 -4.18 -0.75
CA VAL A 346 11.52 -4.19 0.15
C VAL A 346 11.85 -4.77 1.53
N PHE A 347 12.60 -5.87 1.57
CA PHE A 347 12.86 -6.64 2.79
C PHE A 347 13.44 -5.81 3.96
N PRO A 348 14.38 -4.86 3.76
CA PRO A 348 14.91 -4.07 4.89
C PRO A 348 13.83 -3.36 5.72
N THR A 349 12.66 -3.07 5.16
CA THR A 349 11.58 -2.41 5.91
C THR A 349 10.91 -3.29 6.95
N VAL A 350 10.92 -4.62 6.80
CA VAL A 350 10.41 -5.49 7.87
C VAL A 350 11.33 -5.51 9.11
N LEU A 351 12.53 -4.93 8.99
CA LEU A 351 13.50 -4.80 10.08
C LEU A 351 13.45 -3.44 10.80
N ASN A 352 12.54 -2.54 10.39
CA ASN A 352 12.30 -1.27 11.08
C ASN A 352 11.44 -1.52 12.33
N LEU A 353 12.12 -1.78 13.45
CA LEU A 353 11.53 -2.26 14.70
C LEU A 353 11.70 -1.22 15.83
N PRO A 354 10.90 -1.33 16.93
CA PRO A 354 10.92 -0.43 18.10
C PRO A 354 12.28 -0.08 18.71
N SER A 355 13.29 -0.92 18.54
CA SER A 355 14.64 -0.65 19.02
C SER A 355 15.29 0.58 18.38
N LEU A 356 14.91 0.92 17.14
CA LEU A 356 15.46 2.03 16.35
C LEU A 356 14.38 2.93 15.72
N THR A 357 13.14 2.44 15.62
CA THR A 357 12.03 3.12 14.95
C THR A 357 10.82 3.12 15.88
N PRO A 358 10.15 4.25 16.16
CA PRO A 358 8.97 4.30 17.05
C PRO A 358 7.93 3.19 16.76
N GLU A 359 7.26 2.68 17.80
CA GLU A 359 6.32 1.54 17.66
C GLU A 359 5.25 1.80 16.60
N THR A 360 4.62 2.98 16.64
CA THR A 360 3.58 3.37 15.69
C THR A 360 4.09 3.38 14.24
N GLU A 361 5.31 3.88 14.05
CA GLU A 361 5.95 3.95 12.74
C GLU A 361 6.33 2.55 12.23
N SER A 362 6.88 1.71 13.11
CA SER A 362 7.15 0.29 12.84
C SER A 362 5.88 -0.44 12.39
N CYS A 363 4.75 -0.21 13.08
CA CYS A 363 3.47 -0.82 12.71
C CYS A 363 3.08 -0.47 11.26
N TYR A 364 3.16 0.80 10.87
CA TYR A 364 2.81 1.22 9.51
C TYR A 364 3.75 0.62 8.46
N LEU A 365 5.05 0.65 8.72
CA LEU A 365 6.07 0.14 7.82
C LEU A 365 5.93 -1.37 7.58
N LEU A 366 5.75 -2.15 8.66
CA LEU A 366 5.54 -3.59 8.58
C LEU A 366 4.20 -3.91 7.89
N ALA A 367 3.13 -3.20 8.22
CA ALA A 367 1.82 -3.38 7.59
C ALA A 367 1.84 -3.11 6.08
N ALA A 368 2.73 -2.24 5.59
CA ALA A 368 2.92 -2.01 4.16
C ALA A 368 3.89 -3.00 3.50
N ALA A 369 4.97 -3.39 4.20
CA ALA A 369 6.04 -4.21 3.63
C ALA A 369 5.69 -5.70 3.50
N TYR A 370 5.02 -6.29 4.49
CA TYR A 370 4.65 -7.71 4.42
C TYR A 370 3.72 -8.04 3.23
N PRO A 371 2.66 -7.25 2.96
CA PRO A 371 1.87 -7.44 1.74
C PRO A 371 2.71 -7.34 0.47
N ALA A 372 3.61 -6.35 0.36
CA ALA A 372 4.50 -6.27 -0.80
C ALA A 372 5.38 -7.53 -0.98
N LEU A 373 5.90 -8.11 0.11
CA LEU A 373 6.62 -9.39 0.06
C LEU A 373 5.70 -10.57 -0.30
N PHE A 374 4.44 -10.54 0.12
CA PHE A 374 3.45 -11.55 -0.27
C PHE A 374 3.10 -11.49 -1.74
N ASP A 375 3.06 -10.31 -2.35
CA ASP A 375 2.89 -10.14 -3.79
C ASP A 375 4.06 -10.81 -4.54
N ILE A 376 5.30 -10.66 -4.04
CA ILE A 376 6.51 -11.28 -4.62
C ILE A 376 6.44 -12.80 -4.56
N VAL A 377 6.05 -13.36 -3.41
CA VAL A 377 5.92 -14.82 -3.24
C VAL A 377 4.68 -15.37 -3.96
N GLY A 378 3.68 -14.53 -4.23
CA GLY A 378 2.36 -14.93 -4.68
C GLY A 378 1.59 -15.61 -3.54
N LEU A 379 1.40 -14.93 -2.41
CA LEU A 379 0.56 -15.39 -1.28
C LEU A 379 -0.80 -14.66 -1.20
N GLU A 380 -1.07 -13.68 -2.06
CA GLU A 380 -2.25 -12.79 -1.97
C GLU A 380 -3.62 -13.48 -2.06
N ASP A 381 -3.71 -14.71 -2.57
CA ASP A 381 -5.00 -15.39 -2.83
C ASP A 381 -5.72 -15.93 -1.59
N LEU A 382 -5.14 -15.83 -0.39
CA LEU A 382 -5.71 -16.45 0.81
C LEU A 382 -6.85 -15.65 1.45
N ASP A 383 -6.85 -14.32 1.34
CA ASP A 383 -7.91 -13.48 1.92
C ASP A 383 -9.23 -13.62 1.13
N LYS A 384 -9.18 -13.90 -0.19
CA LYS A 384 -10.38 -14.14 -1.01
C LYS A 384 -11.09 -15.45 -0.64
N ALA A 385 -10.34 -16.48 -0.27
CA ALA A 385 -10.90 -17.78 0.10
C ALA A 385 -11.65 -17.75 1.45
N VAL A 386 -11.30 -16.86 2.37
CA VAL A 386 -11.98 -16.76 3.67
C VAL A 386 -13.36 -16.10 3.53
N VAL A 387 -13.48 -15.07 2.69
CA VAL A 387 -14.75 -14.35 2.46
C VAL A 387 -15.81 -15.23 1.78
N GLU A 388 -15.40 -16.10 0.84
CA GLU A 388 -16.32 -17.07 0.23
C GLU A 388 -16.78 -18.12 1.25
N ASN A 389 -15.89 -18.59 2.13
CA ASN A 389 -16.23 -19.62 3.13
C ASN A 389 -17.05 -19.11 4.33
N GLU A 390 -16.96 -17.82 4.68
CA GLU A 390 -17.84 -17.22 5.70
C GLU A 390 -19.26 -16.99 5.17
N SER A 391 -19.43 -16.65 3.89
CA SER A 391 -20.76 -16.44 3.29
C SER A 391 -21.56 -17.74 3.08
N VAL A 392 -20.89 -18.88 2.89
CA VAL A 392 -21.55 -20.19 2.74
C VAL A 392 -22.02 -20.77 4.08
N ASN A 393 -21.41 -20.38 5.21
CA ASN A 393 -21.77 -20.89 6.54
C ASN A 393 -22.97 -20.17 7.20
N ALA A 394 -23.54 -19.14 6.56
CA ALA A 394 -24.69 -18.41 7.08
C ALA A 394 -26.06 -18.94 6.62
N GLY A 395 -26.11 -19.97 5.76
CA GLY A 395 -27.40 -20.56 5.38
C GLY A 395 -27.31 -21.84 4.58
N LEU A 396 -27.40 -22.99 5.23
CA LEU A 396 -27.91 -24.19 4.58
C LEU A 396 -28.62 -25.13 5.55
N GLN A 397 -29.93 -25.24 5.33
CA GLN A 397 -30.75 -26.38 5.70
C GLN A 397 -30.21 -27.63 5.01
N ILE A 398 -30.02 -28.68 5.79
CA ILE A 398 -29.65 -30.01 5.32
C ILE A 398 -30.82 -30.56 4.51
N THR A 399 -30.65 -30.67 3.20
CA THR A 399 -31.39 -31.64 2.38
C THR A 399 -30.39 -32.66 1.86
N ALA A 400 -30.54 -33.88 2.34
CA ALA A 400 -29.77 -35.03 1.91
C ALA A 400 -30.23 -35.43 0.52
N ASP A 401 -29.41 -35.16 -0.50
CA ASP A 401 -29.26 -35.98 -1.71
C ASP A 401 -28.34 -35.30 -2.72
N GLN A 402 -27.01 -35.43 -2.56
CA GLN A 402 -26.07 -35.25 -3.66
C GLN A 402 -24.91 -36.25 -3.58
N LYS A 403 -24.72 -36.98 -4.69
CA LYS A 403 -23.64 -37.94 -4.95
C LYS A 403 -22.25 -37.28 -4.90
N PRO A 404 -21.19 -38.04 -4.59
CA PRO A 404 -19.84 -37.51 -4.47
C PRO A 404 -19.25 -37.29 -5.86
N SER A 405 -19.18 -36.03 -6.31
CA SER A 405 -18.33 -35.66 -7.43
C SER A 405 -17.51 -34.42 -7.08
N ASP A 406 -16.26 -34.47 -7.51
CA ASP A 406 -15.29 -33.39 -7.68
C ASP A 406 -14.46 -33.01 -6.45
N LYS A 407 -13.56 -33.94 -6.10
CA LYS A 407 -12.27 -33.70 -5.42
C LYS A 407 -11.41 -32.70 -6.22
N LYS A 408 -11.69 -31.39 -6.14
CA LYS A 408 -10.91 -30.35 -6.86
C LYS A 408 -10.27 -29.25 -6.01
N ASN A 409 -10.28 -29.31 -4.68
CA ASN A 409 -9.64 -28.28 -3.85
C ASN A 409 -8.65 -28.85 -2.80
N LEU A 410 -7.60 -29.52 -3.28
CA LEU A 410 -6.35 -29.66 -2.52
C LEU A 410 -5.18 -29.81 -3.49
N GLN A 411 -5.07 -28.88 -4.46
CA GLN A 411 -3.81 -28.73 -5.19
C GLN A 411 -2.81 -28.06 -4.24
N SER A 412 -1.80 -28.82 -3.83
CA SER A 412 -0.62 -28.29 -3.15
C SER A 412 -0.03 -27.16 -3.99
N ARG A 413 -0.07 -25.93 -3.47
CA ARG A 413 0.55 -24.76 -4.11
C ARG A 413 2.05 -25.03 -4.23
N GLU A 414 2.53 -25.24 -5.45
CA GLU A 414 3.95 -25.48 -5.70
C GLU A 414 4.70 -24.15 -5.73
N PHE A 415 5.48 -23.87 -4.69
CA PHE A 415 6.37 -22.72 -4.64
C PHE A 415 7.68 -23.03 -5.35
N SER A 416 8.17 -22.09 -6.16
CA SER A 416 9.51 -22.17 -6.75
C SER A 416 10.60 -22.13 -5.68
N GLU A 417 11.82 -22.57 -6.01
CA GLU A 417 12.95 -22.54 -5.06
C GLU A 417 13.24 -21.12 -4.54
N SER A 418 13.12 -20.09 -5.39
CA SER A 418 13.30 -18.70 -4.98
C SER A 418 12.19 -18.21 -4.05
N GLN A 419 10.94 -18.57 -4.33
CA GLN A 419 9.80 -18.25 -3.46
C GLN A 419 9.94 -18.92 -2.09
N GLN A 420 10.38 -20.18 -2.05
CA GLN A 420 10.64 -20.88 -0.78
C GLN A 420 11.79 -20.22 0.00
N LYS A 421 12.88 -19.80 -0.66
CA LYS A 421 13.98 -19.07 0.00
C LYS A 421 13.50 -17.75 0.61
N LEU A 422 12.67 -17.00 -0.12
CA LEU A 422 12.08 -15.78 0.40
C LEU A 422 11.16 -16.05 1.60
N LEU A 423 10.32 -17.08 1.53
CA LEU A 423 9.50 -17.50 2.67
C LEU A 423 10.33 -17.88 3.90
N ASP A 424 11.42 -18.61 3.71
CA ASP A 424 12.37 -18.95 4.78
C ASP A 424 12.92 -17.70 5.44
N LYS A 425 13.32 -16.73 4.62
CA LYS A 425 13.86 -15.44 5.07
C LYS A 425 12.80 -14.61 5.80
N ILE A 426 11.58 -14.53 5.27
CA ILE A 426 10.46 -13.82 5.92
C ILE A 426 10.18 -14.40 7.31
N ILE A 427 10.10 -15.73 7.44
CA ILE A 427 9.83 -16.36 8.74
C ILE A 427 11.01 -16.13 9.69
N ARG A 428 12.24 -16.44 9.26
CA ARG A 428 13.41 -16.44 10.16
C ARG A 428 13.89 -15.04 10.49
N GLU A 429 14.11 -14.20 9.47
CA GLU A 429 14.72 -12.88 9.62
C GLU A 429 13.69 -11.77 9.75
N GLY A 430 12.49 -11.92 9.17
CA GLY A 430 11.41 -10.94 9.35
C GLY A 430 10.66 -11.15 10.66
N ILE A 431 10.01 -12.30 10.80
CA ILE A 431 9.06 -12.55 11.88
C ILE A 431 9.74 -12.96 13.17
N MET A 432 10.62 -13.96 13.16
CA MET A 432 11.23 -14.48 14.40
C MET A 432 12.20 -13.48 15.03
N VAL A 433 13.06 -12.85 14.23
CA VAL A 433 13.92 -11.75 14.69
C VAL A 433 13.06 -10.55 15.11
N GLY A 434 12.04 -10.20 14.33
CA GLY A 434 11.07 -9.16 14.67
C GLY A 434 10.43 -9.37 16.04
N TYR A 435 9.94 -10.58 16.30
CA TYR A 435 9.36 -10.97 17.58
C TYR A 435 10.40 -10.85 18.71
N HIS A 436 11.61 -11.37 18.51
CA HIS A 436 12.64 -11.33 19.56
C HIS A 436 12.98 -9.89 19.99
N HIS A 437 13.01 -8.94 19.06
CA HIS A 437 13.31 -7.54 19.34
C HIS A 437 12.08 -6.71 19.76
N ALA A 438 10.86 -7.13 19.41
CA ALA A 438 9.63 -6.37 19.65
C ALA A 438 8.63 -7.07 20.61
N LYS A 439 9.01 -8.16 21.29
CA LYS A 439 8.10 -8.93 22.15
C LYS A 439 7.44 -8.15 23.29
N GLN A 440 8.00 -7.00 23.68
CA GLN A 440 7.43 -6.08 24.67
C GLN A 440 6.28 -5.23 24.09
N HIS A 441 6.13 -5.17 22.76
CA HIS A 441 5.14 -4.35 22.06
C HIS A 441 3.97 -5.22 21.59
N VAL A 442 2.95 -5.36 22.44
CA VAL A 442 1.81 -6.28 22.22
C VAL A 442 1.10 -6.10 20.87
N ARG A 443 1.04 -4.87 20.33
CA ARG A 443 0.42 -4.58 19.02
C ARG A 443 1.23 -5.16 17.86
N LEU A 444 2.56 -5.09 17.96
CA LEU A 444 3.46 -5.67 16.96
C LEU A 444 3.46 -7.19 17.06
N VAL A 445 3.43 -7.75 18.27
CA VAL A 445 3.33 -9.21 18.47
C VAL A 445 2.03 -9.75 17.86
N ASP A 446 0.90 -9.09 18.09
CA ASP A 446 -0.38 -9.40 17.44
C ASP A 446 -0.26 -9.39 15.92
N PHE A 447 0.26 -8.30 15.35
CA PHE A 447 0.48 -8.18 13.91
C PHE A 447 1.39 -9.29 13.34
N LEU A 448 2.49 -9.63 14.03
CA LEU A 448 3.40 -10.71 13.63
C LEU A 448 2.72 -12.07 13.69
N CYS A 449 1.87 -12.34 14.70
CA CYS A 449 1.10 -13.57 14.79
C CYS A 449 0.09 -13.71 13.64
N GLN A 450 -0.62 -12.64 13.30
CA GLN A 450 -1.54 -12.62 12.15
C GLN A 450 -0.80 -12.86 10.84
N THR A 451 0.35 -12.21 10.66
CA THR A 451 1.21 -12.36 9.48
C THR A 451 1.74 -13.79 9.36
N LEU A 452 2.26 -14.36 10.46
CA LEU A 452 2.75 -15.74 10.49
C LEU A 452 1.64 -16.75 10.24
N CYS A 453 0.43 -16.50 10.74
CA CYS A 453 -0.74 -17.36 10.50
C CYS A 453 -1.04 -17.47 9.00
N ARG A 454 -1.00 -16.35 8.27
CA ARG A 454 -1.21 -16.33 6.80
C ARG A 454 -0.12 -17.12 6.08
N ILE A 455 1.14 -16.94 6.48
CA ILE A 455 2.26 -17.66 5.87
C ILE A 455 2.16 -19.16 6.12
N VAL A 456 1.86 -19.59 7.36
CA VAL A 456 1.69 -21.00 7.70
C VAL A 456 0.54 -21.62 6.90
N GLY A 457 -0.60 -20.92 6.80
CA GLY A 457 -1.72 -21.34 5.97
C GLY A 457 -1.37 -21.50 4.48
N GLY A 458 -0.57 -20.57 3.94
CA GLY A 458 -0.14 -20.61 2.53
C GLY A 458 0.93 -21.65 2.22
N MET A 459 1.88 -21.85 3.13
CA MET A 459 2.97 -22.83 2.98
C MET A 459 2.52 -24.27 3.23
N GLY A 460 1.47 -24.46 4.04
CA GLY A 460 0.97 -25.78 4.40
C GLY A 460 2.04 -26.63 5.08
N ILE A 461 2.25 -27.85 4.58
CA ILE A 461 3.19 -28.80 5.19
C ILE A 461 4.64 -28.30 5.20
N LEU A 462 5.03 -27.38 4.31
CA LEU A 462 6.39 -26.83 4.28
C LEU A 462 6.73 -26.04 5.56
N SER A 463 5.73 -25.58 6.31
CA SER A 463 5.92 -24.89 7.59
C SER A 463 6.42 -25.80 8.72
N THR A 464 6.39 -27.13 8.56
CA THR A 464 6.81 -28.06 9.63
C THR A 464 8.25 -27.82 10.10
N LYS A 465 9.12 -27.29 9.24
CA LYS A 465 10.53 -27.04 9.56
C LYS A 465 10.75 -25.90 10.55
N TYR A 466 9.74 -25.06 10.79
CA TYR A 466 9.83 -23.95 11.75
C TYR A 466 9.10 -24.23 13.07
N LEU A 467 8.52 -25.42 13.27
CA LEU A 467 7.81 -25.74 14.52
C LEU A 467 8.67 -25.53 15.77
N LYS A 468 9.98 -25.78 15.66
CA LYS A 468 10.94 -25.55 16.75
C LYS A 468 10.99 -24.09 17.19
N ASP A 469 10.71 -23.15 16.30
CA ASP A 469 10.75 -21.71 16.57
C ASP A 469 9.32 -21.17 16.85
N ILE A 470 8.32 -21.62 16.08
CA ILE A 470 6.92 -21.17 16.18
C ILE A 470 6.25 -21.64 17.48
N VAL A 471 6.42 -22.91 17.89
CA VAL A 471 5.73 -23.45 19.07
C VAL A 471 6.19 -22.74 20.37
N PRO A 472 7.50 -22.51 20.60
CA PRO A 472 7.94 -21.70 21.74
C PRO A 472 7.41 -20.28 21.74
N MET A 473 7.34 -19.61 20.58
CA MET A 473 6.74 -18.27 20.47
C MET A 473 5.26 -18.28 20.88
N ILE A 474 4.48 -19.24 20.38
CA ILE A 474 3.07 -19.41 20.78
C ILE A 474 2.97 -19.66 22.29
N SER A 475 3.87 -20.49 22.84
CA SER A 475 3.90 -20.82 24.26
C SER A 475 4.17 -19.58 25.12
N GLU A 476 5.20 -18.79 24.79
CA GLU A 476 5.56 -17.56 25.51
C GLU A 476 4.39 -16.57 25.56
N ILE A 477 3.63 -16.44 24.46
CA ILE A 477 2.50 -15.49 24.37
C ILE A 477 1.26 -15.99 25.11
N LEU A 478 0.81 -17.23 24.88
CA LEU A 478 -0.46 -17.74 25.44
C LEU A 478 -0.34 -18.14 26.92
N VAL A 479 0.86 -18.47 27.38
CA VAL A 479 1.13 -18.82 28.77
C VAL A 479 1.48 -17.59 29.61
N ASP A 480 1.63 -16.40 29.03
CA ASP A 480 1.87 -15.18 29.81
C ASP A 480 0.69 -14.90 30.75
N PRO A 481 0.90 -14.86 32.09
CA PRO A 481 -0.17 -14.51 33.04
C PRO A 481 -0.75 -13.12 32.82
N PHE A 482 -0.04 -12.21 32.15
CA PHE A 482 -0.52 -10.85 31.86
C PHE A 482 -1.08 -10.69 30.44
N GLY A 483 -1.11 -11.76 29.62
CA GLY A 483 -1.60 -11.70 28.25
C GLY A 483 -3.08 -11.28 28.13
N THR A 484 -3.86 -11.47 29.19
CA THR A 484 -5.28 -11.05 29.29
C THR A 484 -5.48 -9.54 29.18
N LYS A 485 -4.44 -8.73 29.40
CA LYS A 485 -4.49 -7.26 29.24
C LYS A 485 -4.62 -6.82 27.78
N TYR A 486 -4.28 -7.68 26.83
CA TYR A 486 -4.46 -7.43 25.40
C TYR A 486 -5.04 -8.67 24.68
N PRO A 487 -6.36 -8.92 24.80
CA PRO A 487 -7.04 -10.08 24.23
C PRO A 487 -6.85 -10.32 22.72
N PRO A 488 -6.75 -9.28 21.85
CA PRO A 488 -6.55 -9.49 20.41
C PRO A 488 -5.30 -10.31 20.08
N MET A 489 -4.19 -10.10 20.80
CA MET A 489 -2.96 -10.88 20.63
C MET A 489 -3.18 -12.36 20.98
N LEU A 490 -3.90 -12.66 22.08
CA LEU A 490 -4.20 -14.05 22.45
C LEU A 490 -5.06 -14.74 21.38
N LEU A 491 -6.03 -14.02 20.81
CA LEU A 491 -6.87 -14.56 19.75
C LEU A 491 -6.08 -14.84 18.47
N SER A 492 -5.27 -13.88 18.02
CA SER A 492 -4.39 -14.05 16.86
C SER A 492 -3.39 -15.18 17.05
N THR A 493 -2.83 -15.32 18.25
CA THR A 493 -1.90 -16.41 18.59
C THR A 493 -2.60 -17.77 18.63
N THR A 494 -3.85 -17.82 19.12
CA THR A 494 -4.65 -19.05 19.11
C THR A 494 -5.00 -19.46 17.67
N ARG A 495 -5.33 -18.50 16.80
CA ARG A 495 -5.54 -18.74 15.36
C ARG A 495 -4.29 -19.26 14.68
N LEU A 496 -3.12 -18.69 15.00
CA LEU A 496 -1.83 -19.20 14.55
C LEU A 496 -1.61 -20.65 15.01
N LEU A 497 -1.93 -20.98 16.27
CA LEU A 497 -1.86 -22.36 16.77
C LEU A 497 -2.80 -23.30 16.00
N HIS A 498 -4.02 -22.89 15.68
CA HIS A 498 -4.92 -23.68 14.83
C HIS A 498 -4.31 -23.93 13.44
N ALA A 499 -3.78 -22.89 12.80
CA ALA A 499 -3.13 -23.01 11.50
C ALA A 499 -1.94 -23.98 11.56
N VAL A 500 -1.10 -23.90 12.60
CA VAL A 500 0.02 -24.83 12.84
C VAL A 500 -0.48 -26.26 13.01
N LEU A 501 -1.51 -26.49 13.84
CA LEU A 501 -2.06 -27.82 14.06
C LEU A 501 -2.60 -28.42 12.76
N GLN A 502 -3.33 -27.64 11.97
CA GLN A 502 -3.96 -28.10 10.72
C GLN A 502 -2.95 -28.35 9.60
N THR A 503 -1.91 -27.53 9.48
CA THR A 503 -0.94 -27.60 8.37
C THR A 503 0.21 -28.56 8.67
N CYS A 504 0.66 -28.60 9.93
CA CYS A 504 1.82 -29.35 10.36
C CYS A 504 1.46 -30.64 11.11
N TRP A 505 0.20 -31.08 11.01
CA TRP A 505 -0.37 -32.23 11.74
C TRP A 505 0.51 -33.49 11.77
N PRO A 506 1.28 -33.87 10.72
CA PRO A 506 2.09 -35.09 10.79
C PRO A 506 3.19 -35.05 11.86
N ARG A 507 3.66 -33.85 12.23
CA ARG A 507 4.73 -33.67 13.22
C ARG A 507 4.21 -33.29 14.62
N ILE A 508 2.99 -32.77 14.72
CA ILE A 508 2.34 -32.34 15.98
C ILE A 508 2.36 -33.39 17.10
N PRO A 509 2.24 -34.71 16.87
CA PRO A 509 2.35 -35.69 17.94
C PRO A 509 3.61 -35.57 18.81
N HIS A 510 4.70 -35.02 18.28
CA HIS A 510 5.94 -34.78 19.04
C HIS A 510 5.86 -33.55 19.96
N TYR A 511 4.96 -32.61 19.65
CA TYR A 511 4.72 -31.37 20.39
C TYR A 511 3.45 -31.42 21.25
N CYS A 512 2.71 -32.53 21.25
CA CYS A 512 1.40 -32.62 21.91
C CYS A 512 1.42 -32.22 23.39
N ASN A 513 2.45 -32.59 24.15
CA ASN A 513 2.59 -32.19 25.56
C ASN A 513 2.71 -30.68 25.72
N GLU A 514 3.50 -30.03 24.85
CA GLU A 514 3.65 -28.58 24.90
C GLU A 514 2.33 -27.90 24.51
N VAL A 515 1.62 -28.40 23.48
CA VAL A 515 0.30 -27.85 23.11
C VAL A 515 -0.71 -28.02 24.25
N ILE A 516 -0.76 -29.17 24.92
CA ILE A 516 -1.62 -29.38 26.10
C ILE A 516 -1.29 -28.37 27.20
N LYS A 517 -0.01 -28.20 27.52
CA LYS A 517 0.47 -27.22 28.51
C LYS A 517 0.03 -25.80 28.14
N ILE A 518 0.22 -25.39 26.88
CA ILE A 518 -0.15 -24.06 26.36
C ILE A 518 -1.64 -23.81 26.60
N VAL A 519 -2.50 -24.71 26.12
CA VAL A 519 -3.96 -24.52 26.19
C VAL A 519 -4.45 -24.57 27.64
N MET A 520 -3.88 -25.46 28.47
CA MET A 520 -4.21 -25.57 29.88
C MET A 520 -3.90 -24.28 30.65
N LEU A 521 -2.68 -23.77 30.54
CA LEU A 521 -2.27 -22.57 31.27
C LEU A 521 -3.00 -21.32 30.76
N ALA A 522 -3.16 -21.18 29.45
CA ALA A 522 -3.96 -20.11 28.86
C ALA A 522 -5.40 -20.11 29.39
N TRP A 523 -6.02 -21.30 29.49
CA TRP A 523 -7.37 -21.45 30.02
C TRP A 523 -7.50 -20.98 31.48
N LEU A 524 -6.51 -21.31 32.32
CA LEU A 524 -6.48 -20.90 33.72
C LEU A 524 -6.30 -19.39 33.85
N HIS A 525 -5.31 -18.80 33.17
CA HIS A 525 -5.08 -17.34 33.21
C HIS A 525 -6.30 -16.55 32.72
N ILE A 526 -6.95 -17.01 31.63
CA ILE A 526 -8.21 -16.42 31.15
C ILE A 526 -9.34 -16.62 32.17
N GLY A 527 -9.36 -17.75 32.87
CA GLY A 527 -10.31 -18.08 33.92
C GLY A 527 -10.23 -17.12 35.11
N ASP A 528 -9.00 -16.82 35.54
CA ASP A 528 -8.68 -16.00 36.71
C ASP A 528 -8.94 -14.49 36.51
N GLU A 529 -8.97 -14.00 35.26
CA GLU A 529 -9.23 -12.58 34.99
C GLU A 529 -10.73 -12.25 35.07
N ASP A 530 -11.12 -11.34 35.98
CA ASP A 530 -12.53 -10.96 36.20
C ASP A 530 -13.16 -10.20 35.04
N SER A 531 -12.40 -9.34 34.35
CA SER A 531 -12.85 -8.54 33.22
C SER A 531 -11.73 -8.22 32.24
N PHE A 532 -12.06 -8.16 30.96
CA PHE A 532 -11.13 -7.73 29.92
C PHE A 532 -11.28 -6.24 29.64
N THR A 533 -10.16 -5.59 29.35
CA THR A 533 -10.07 -4.15 29.08
C THR A 533 -10.67 -3.73 27.73
N PHE A 534 -10.87 -4.68 26.80
CA PHE A 534 -11.39 -4.43 25.45
C PHE A 534 -12.78 -5.06 25.25
N ASP A 535 -13.76 -4.21 24.98
CA ASP A 535 -15.20 -4.52 24.97
C ASP A 535 -15.69 -5.29 23.70
N VAL A 536 -14.79 -5.67 22.79
CA VAL A 536 -15.15 -6.22 21.46
C VAL A 536 -14.98 -7.74 21.34
N GLN A 537 -14.13 -8.37 22.17
CA GLN A 537 -13.83 -9.81 22.09
C GLN A 537 -13.88 -10.45 23.46
N THR A 538 -14.80 -11.40 23.62
CA THR A 538 -15.22 -11.87 24.93
C THR A 538 -14.32 -12.99 25.44
N LYS A 539 -14.15 -13.05 26.76
CA LYS A 539 -13.64 -14.22 27.52
C LYS A 539 -14.24 -15.54 27.02
N ALA A 540 -15.50 -15.52 26.59
CA ALA A 540 -16.18 -16.65 25.96
C ALA A 540 -15.56 -17.06 24.62
N GLU A 541 -15.26 -16.12 23.72
CA GLU A 541 -14.67 -16.39 22.40
C GLU A 541 -13.29 -17.05 22.56
N LEU A 542 -12.41 -16.49 23.40
CA LEU A 542 -11.10 -17.08 23.66
C LEU A 542 -11.22 -18.51 24.21
N LYS A 543 -12.10 -18.74 25.20
CA LYS A 543 -12.35 -20.08 25.74
C LYS A 543 -12.88 -21.03 24.65
N GLN A 544 -13.77 -20.58 23.78
CA GLN A 544 -14.27 -21.38 22.66
C GLN A 544 -13.14 -21.75 21.68
N GLN A 545 -12.25 -20.80 21.35
CA GLN A 545 -11.11 -21.09 20.48
C GLN A 545 -10.14 -22.09 21.12
N LEU A 546 -9.92 -22.04 22.43
CA LEU A 546 -9.11 -23.01 23.16
C LEU A 546 -9.72 -24.43 23.15
N ILE A 547 -11.04 -24.54 23.33
CA ILE A 547 -11.76 -25.83 23.18
C ILE A 547 -11.56 -26.39 21.77
N LYS A 548 -11.74 -25.55 20.74
CA LYS A 548 -11.49 -25.93 19.34
C LYS A 548 -10.04 -26.39 19.12
N THR A 549 -9.05 -25.77 19.78
CA THR A 549 -7.66 -26.23 19.74
C THR A 549 -7.52 -27.67 20.23
N VAL A 550 -8.16 -28.01 21.36
CA VAL A 550 -8.14 -29.36 21.94
C VAL A 550 -8.82 -30.37 21.01
N GLU A 551 -9.93 -30.00 20.38
CA GLU A 551 -10.63 -30.85 19.42
C GLU A 551 -9.76 -31.18 18.21
N ILE A 552 -9.11 -30.16 17.62
CA ILE A 552 -8.16 -30.35 16.52
C ILE A 552 -7.01 -31.26 16.96
N LEU A 553 -6.41 -31.01 18.13
CA LEU A 553 -5.32 -31.83 18.65
C LEU A 553 -5.75 -33.28 18.89
N SER A 554 -6.95 -33.50 19.44
CA SER A 554 -7.50 -34.83 19.70
C SER A 554 -7.69 -35.61 18.40
N ALA A 555 -8.20 -34.96 17.35
CA ALA A 555 -8.33 -35.56 16.02
C ALA A 555 -6.96 -35.96 15.43
N ILE A 556 -5.93 -35.11 15.60
CA ILE A 556 -4.56 -35.40 15.15
C ILE A 556 -3.96 -36.60 15.90
N MET A 557 -4.14 -36.65 17.23
CA MET A 557 -3.64 -37.74 18.07
C MET A 557 -4.32 -39.07 17.74
N ALA A 558 -5.64 -39.05 17.53
CA ALA A 558 -6.40 -40.21 17.09
C ALA A 558 -5.92 -40.71 15.72
N ALA A 559 -5.67 -39.81 14.76
CA ALA A 559 -5.10 -40.17 13.46
C ALA A 559 -3.70 -40.79 13.57
N ALA A 560 -2.90 -40.34 14.55
CA ALA A 560 -1.59 -40.90 14.87
C ALA A 560 -1.66 -42.19 15.73
N LYS A 561 -2.87 -42.65 16.11
CA LYS A 561 -3.12 -43.80 17.00
C LYS A 561 -2.44 -43.66 18.38
N LEU A 562 -2.38 -42.43 18.88
CA LEU A 562 -1.87 -42.13 20.21
C LEU A 562 -3.04 -41.71 21.10
N ASP A 563 -3.13 -42.32 22.28
CA ASP A 563 -4.11 -41.89 23.27
C ASP A 563 -3.65 -40.61 23.97
N MET A 564 -4.56 -39.66 24.07
CA MET A 564 -4.36 -38.38 24.74
C MET A 564 -4.95 -38.42 26.17
N SER A 565 -5.83 -39.39 26.48
CA SER A 565 -6.49 -39.53 27.79
C SER A 565 -5.50 -39.73 28.93
N ASP A 566 -4.49 -40.57 28.73
CA ASP A 566 -3.41 -40.83 29.71
C ASP A 566 -2.68 -39.54 30.13
N ARG A 567 -2.62 -38.54 29.24
CA ARG A 567 -1.93 -37.27 29.48
C ARG A 567 -2.84 -36.25 30.17
N ILE A 568 -4.13 -36.23 29.82
CA ILE A 568 -5.12 -35.26 30.32
C ILE A 568 -5.65 -35.64 31.71
N SER A 569 -5.96 -36.92 31.93
CA SER A 569 -6.62 -37.41 33.15
C SER A 569 -5.94 -37.00 34.47
N PRO A 570 -4.60 -37.08 34.62
CA PRO A 570 -3.95 -36.61 35.83
C PRO A 570 -4.04 -35.09 36.02
N LEU A 571 -4.10 -34.31 34.93
CA LEU A 571 -4.20 -32.85 34.99
C LEU A 571 -5.59 -32.42 35.45
N VAL A 572 -6.65 -33.01 34.89
CA VAL A 572 -8.04 -32.71 35.27
C VAL A 572 -8.37 -33.16 36.71
N THR A 573 -7.67 -34.19 37.20
CA THR A 573 -7.80 -34.65 38.59
C THR A 573 -7.20 -33.64 39.56
N ARG A 574 -6.06 -33.02 39.21
CA ARG A 574 -5.41 -31.98 40.01
C ARG A 574 -6.15 -30.65 39.94
N GLU A 575 -6.61 -30.26 38.75
CA GLU A 575 -7.27 -28.98 38.49
C GLU A 575 -8.67 -29.19 37.88
N PRO A 576 -9.74 -29.26 38.70
CA PRO A 576 -11.10 -29.54 38.23
C PRO A 576 -11.66 -28.49 37.26
N GLN A 577 -11.12 -27.27 37.27
CA GLN A 577 -11.53 -26.19 36.36
C GLN A 577 -11.23 -26.51 34.89
N LEU A 578 -10.29 -27.43 34.61
CA LEU A 578 -9.94 -27.88 33.26
C LEU A 578 -10.98 -28.83 32.66
N ARG A 579 -11.95 -29.33 33.44
CA ARG A 579 -12.97 -30.27 32.94
C ARG A 579 -13.71 -29.72 31.73
N SER A 580 -14.04 -28.43 31.75
CA SER A 580 -14.79 -27.76 30.67
C SER A 580 -13.98 -27.58 29.39
N LEU A 581 -12.64 -27.59 29.49
CA LEU A 581 -11.73 -27.50 28.34
C LEU A 581 -11.62 -28.83 27.58
N PHE A 582 -11.64 -29.98 28.29
CA PHE A 582 -11.44 -31.31 27.72
C PHE A 582 -12.75 -32.13 27.56
N THR A 583 -13.91 -31.48 27.54
CA THR A 583 -15.23 -32.14 27.48
C THR A 583 -15.44 -33.03 26.26
N SER A 584 -14.93 -32.65 25.10
CA SER A 584 -15.08 -33.37 23.83
C SER A 584 -14.24 -34.65 23.73
N HIS A 585 -13.30 -34.90 24.65
CA HIS A 585 -12.49 -36.13 24.69
C HIS A 585 -13.23 -37.33 25.32
N LYS A 586 -14.37 -37.11 25.99
CA LYS A 586 -15.08 -38.16 26.74
C LYS A 586 -15.89 -39.15 25.88
N THR A 587 -15.98 -38.99 24.56
CA THR A 587 -16.95 -39.73 23.74
C THR A 587 -16.44 -40.98 23.01
N SER A 588 -15.25 -41.52 23.32
CA SER A 588 -14.80 -42.75 22.63
C SER A 588 -14.52 -43.99 23.49
N TYR A 589 -14.39 -43.97 24.81
CA TYR A 589 -14.03 -45.21 25.53
C TYR A 589 -14.62 -45.48 26.93
N ASP A 590 -15.43 -44.59 27.53
CA ASP A 590 -15.99 -44.84 28.85
C ASP A 590 -17.48 -45.21 28.81
N GLN A 591 -17.76 -46.48 28.47
CA GLN A 591 -18.92 -47.17 29.03
C GLN A 591 -18.41 -48.13 30.13
N PRO A 592 -18.74 -47.90 31.42
CA PRO A 592 -18.43 -48.87 32.46
C PRO A 592 -19.30 -50.12 32.29
N LYS A 593 -18.73 -51.18 31.73
CA LYS A 593 -19.31 -52.53 31.72
C LYS A 593 -19.17 -53.16 33.11
N TRP A 594 -20.03 -52.82 34.08
CA TRP A 594 -20.57 -53.78 35.09
C TRP A 594 -21.27 -53.04 36.24
N GLU A 595 -22.54 -52.70 36.07
CA GLU A 595 -23.47 -52.62 37.21
C GLU A 595 -24.76 -53.34 36.82
N SER A 596 -24.73 -54.64 37.02
CA SER A 596 -25.88 -55.53 37.14
C SER A 596 -25.35 -56.72 37.95
N ALA A 597 -25.94 -57.20 39.02
CA ALA A 597 -27.04 -56.78 39.86
C ALA A 597 -27.12 -57.91 40.91
N ASP A 598 -26.55 -57.74 42.10
CA ASP A 598 -26.83 -58.63 43.22
C ASP A 598 -27.79 -57.89 44.17
N LYS A 599 -29.06 -58.29 44.16
CA LYS A 599 -30.03 -57.96 45.21
C LYS A 599 -30.43 -59.26 45.93
N PRO A 600 -30.52 -59.23 47.27
CA PRO A 600 -30.86 -60.41 48.07
C PRO A 600 -32.36 -60.70 48.05
N LYS A 601 -32.69 -62.00 48.11
CA LYS A 601 -34.04 -62.56 48.26
C LYS A 601 -34.60 -62.30 49.67
N ALA A 602 -35.84 -61.82 49.77
CA ALA A 602 -36.71 -62.06 50.92
C ALA A 602 -38.21 -61.96 50.52
N THR A 603 -38.79 -63.14 50.28
CA THR A 603 -40.15 -63.61 50.60
C THR A 603 -41.28 -62.61 50.92
N SER A 604 -42.37 -62.70 50.16
CA SER A 604 -43.74 -62.38 50.62
C SER A 604 -44.67 -63.56 50.37
N ARG A 605 -45.45 -63.90 51.40
CA ARG A 605 -46.41 -65.01 51.51
C ARG A 605 -47.65 -64.82 50.63
N ASN A 606 -48.16 -65.95 50.15
CA ASN A 606 -49.47 -66.16 49.54
C ASN A 606 -50.65 -65.81 50.47
N HIS A 607 -51.65 -65.12 49.91
CA HIS A 607 -53.11 -65.28 50.04
C HIS A 607 -53.68 -64.66 48.74
N GLN A 608 -54.66 -65.20 48.00
CA GLN A 608 -55.91 -65.83 48.42
C GLN A 608 -56.58 -66.52 47.20
N LEU A 609 -57.50 -67.46 47.50
CA LEU A 609 -58.49 -68.11 46.61
C LEU A 609 -59.23 -67.09 45.69
N ASP A 610 -59.80 -67.40 44.53
CA ASP A 610 -60.28 -68.61 43.84
C ASP A 610 -59.88 -68.60 42.35
#